data_AF-K2CBZ4-F1
#
_entry.id   AF-K2CBZ4-F1
#
_cell.length_a   1.000
_cell.length_b   1.000
_cell.length_c   1.000
_cell.angle_alpha   90.00
_cell.angle_beta   90.00
_cell.angle_gamma   90.00
#
_symmetry.space_group_name_H-M   'P 1'
#
loop_
_entity.id
_entity.type
_entity.pdbx_description
1 polymer ?
#
loop_
_entity_poly.entity_id
_entity_poly.type
_entity_poly.pdbx_seq_one_letter_code
_entity_poly.pdbx_strand_id
1 'polypeptide(L)'
;MKSVLVTLIVLILLLNPGISFAQEELSQATVSALVKKTDHIANIKERIQERINLFFRFSNEAKADYQIELAEKRLAEVFYVVENKKGDFVEETTSRYSTYLGRLTETITKSKLSNKKEETLKMLDNHKSVLNEIVKYFEANSGFWLLVQHDINSIDIYKSQIEKI
;
A
#
# COMPACT_ATOMS: atom_id res chain seq x y z
N MET A 1 39.51 1.08 -43.75
CA MET A 1 39.82 0.57 -42.39
C MET A 1 38.98 1.21 -41.28
N LYS A 2 38.70 2.53 -41.31
CA LYS A 2 37.83 3.18 -40.30
C LYS A 2 36.36 2.73 -40.34
N SER A 3 35.82 2.41 -41.52
CA SER A 3 34.43 1.96 -41.69
C SER A 3 34.16 0.55 -41.12
N VAL A 4 35.13 -0.37 -41.19
CA VAL A 4 35.01 -1.75 -40.67
C VAL A 4 35.03 -1.77 -39.14
N LEU A 5 35.74 -0.81 -38.52
CA LEU A 5 35.79 -0.69 -37.06
C LEU A 5 34.46 -0.21 -36.47
N VAL A 6 33.75 0.68 -37.18
CA VAL A 6 32.46 1.24 -36.75
C VAL A 6 31.34 0.20 -36.84
N THR A 7 31.33 -0.65 -37.88
CA THR A 7 30.35 -1.74 -37.99
C THR A 7 30.54 -2.82 -36.93
N LEU A 8 31.77 -3.06 -36.47
CA LEU A 8 32.05 -4.05 -35.42
C LEU A 8 31.53 -3.58 -34.04
N ILE A 9 31.62 -2.29 -33.74
CA ILE A 9 31.15 -1.69 -32.47
C ILE A 9 29.61 -1.68 -32.41
N VAL A 10 28.94 -1.43 -33.53
CA VAL A 10 27.46 -1.46 -33.61
C VAL A 10 26.91 -2.89 -33.49
N LEU A 11 27.64 -3.90 -33.99
CA LEU A 11 27.24 -5.31 -33.86
C LEU A 11 27.38 -5.85 -32.42
N ILE A 12 28.36 -5.36 -31.66
CA ILE A 12 28.57 -5.73 -30.25
C ILE A 12 27.46 -5.14 -29.34
N LEU A 13 26.89 -3.98 -29.71
CA LEU A 13 25.79 -3.37 -28.96
C LEU A 13 24.42 -4.04 -29.20
N LEU A 14 24.22 -4.69 -30.35
CA LEU A 14 22.97 -5.40 -30.68
C LEU A 14 22.88 -6.82 -30.11
N LEU A 15 23.98 -7.38 -29.60
CA LEU A 15 24.05 -8.75 -29.05
C LEU A 15 23.82 -8.82 -27.53
N ASN A 16 23.50 -7.71 -26.88
CA ASN A 16 23.27 -7.67 -25.44
C ASN A 16 21.82 -7.27 -25.12
N PRO A 17 20.83 -8.19 -25.19
CA PRO A 17 19.45 -7.92 -24.77
C PRO A 17 19.32 -7.84 -23.23
N GLY A 18 20.42 -7.53 -22.53
CA GLY A 18 20.59 -7.79 -21.10
C GLY A 18 20.80 -6.57 -20.23
N ILE A 19 20.43 -5.35 -20.67
CA ILE A 19 20.18 -4.29 -19.69
C ILE A 19 18.82 -4.60 -19.05
N SER A 20 18.78 -5.66 -18.25
CA SER A 20 17.79 -5.78 -17.19
C SER A 20 18.10 -4.64 -16.23
N PHE A 21 17.20 -3.67 -16.18
CA PHE A 21 17.09 -2.82 -15.01
C PHE A 21 16.82 -3.76 -13.83
N ALA A 22 17.86 -4.07 -13.07
CA ALA A 22 17.70 -4.74 -11.79
C ALA A 22 16.91 -3.77 -10.91
N GLN A 23 15.59 -3.94 -10.89
CA GLN A 23 14.76 -3.34 -9.88
C GLN A 23 15.16 -4.02 -8.57
N GLU A 24 15.78 -3.26 -7.67
CA GLU A 24 16.16 -3.74 -6.35
C GLU A 24 14.91 -4.28 -5.67
N GLU A 25 14.80 -5.62 -5.57
CA GLU A 25 13.67 -6.23 -4.89
C GLU A 25 13.72 -5.79 -3.43
N LEU A 26 12.64 -5.16 -2.97
CA LEU A 26 12.55 -4.67 -1.60
C LEU A 26 12.59 -5.89 -0.68
N SER A 27 13.66 -6.02 0.11
CA SER A 27 13.82 -7.20 0.97
C SER A 27 12.63 -7.38 1.92
N GLN A 28 12.26 -8.62 2.23
CA GLN A 28 11.18 -8.92 3.18
C GLN A 28 11.40 -8.25 4.55
N ALA A 29 12.66 -8.09 4.97
CA ALA A 29 13.03 -7.36 6.18
C ALA A 29 12.68 -5.86 6.10
N THR A 30 12.87 -5.25 4.92
CA THR A 30 12.50 -3.86 4.66
C THR A 30 10.98 -3.69 4.66
N VAL A 31 10.24 -4.61 4.04
CA VAL A 31 8.76 -4.60 4.04
C VAL A 31 8.21 -4.72 5.46
N SER A 32 8.73 -5.67 6.24
CA SER A 32 8.34 -5.86 7.63
C SER A 32 8.64 -4.64 8.50
N ALA A 33 9.68 -3.87 8.18
CA ALA A 33 10.01 -2.62 8.87
C ALA A 33 9.05 -1.45 8.51
N LEU A 34 8.39 -1.50 7.35
CA LEU A 34 7.43 -0.48 6.90
C LEU A 34 6.02 -0.71 7.44
N VAL A 35 5.73 -1.90 7.97
CA VAL A 35 4.42 -2.28 8.49
C VAL A 35 4.43 -2.28 10.01
N LYS A 36 3.44 -1.65 10.65
CA LYS A 36 3.24 -1.84 12.08
C LYS A 36 3.00 -3.31 12.36
N LYS A 37 3.74 -3.92 13.30
CA LYS A 37 3.52 -5.34 13.62
C LYS A 37 2.15 -5.55 14.29
N THR A 38 1.44 -6.57 13.84
CA THR A 38 0.26 -7.14 14.51
C THR A 38 0.35 -8.66 14.48
N ASP A 39 -0.22 -9.32 15.47
CA ASP A 39 -0.27 -10.78 15.62
C ASP A 39 -1.69 -11.34 15.49
N HIS A 40 -2.67 -10.47 15.26
CA HIS A 40 -4.07 -10.86 15.11
C HIS A 40 -4.86 -9.89 14.21
N ILE A 41 -6.04 -10.36 13.83
CA ILE A 41 -7.09 -9.57 13.18
C ILE A 41 -7.99 -8.99 14.26
N ALA A 42 -8.31 -7.69 14.19
CA ALA A 42 -9.19 -7.07 15.16
C ALA A 42 -10.56 -7.75 15.23
N ASN A 43 -10.96 -8.11 16.45
CA ASN A 43 -12.25 -8.73 16.73
C ASN A 43 -13.39 -7.71 16.82
N ILE A 44 -14.62 -8.19 17.05
CA ILE A 44 -15.80 -7.31 17.14
C ILE A 44 -15.71 -6.28 18.29
N LYS A 45 -15.17 -6.67 19.45
CA LYS A 45 -15.08 -5.78 20.61
C LYS A 45 -14.10 -4.63 20.32
N GLU A 46 -12.95 -4.95 19.75
CA GLU A 46 -11.97 -3.96 19.34
C GLU A 46 -12.55 -3.00 18.29
N ARG A 47 -13.27 -3.51 17.29
CA ARG A 47 -13.91 -2.67 16.27
C ARG A 47 -14.99 -1.76 16.86
N ILE A 48 -15.72 -2.20 17.88
CA ILE A 48 -16.66 -1.34 18.61
C ILE A 48 -15.89 -0.25 19.35
N GLN A 49 -14.82 -0.60 20.06
CA GLN A 49 -13.96 0.37 20.73
C GLN A 49 -13.40 1.39 19.74
N GLU A 50 -12.99 0.96 18.55
CA GLU A 50 -12.48 1.86 17.51
C GLU A 50 -13.53 2.89 17.07
N ARG A 51 -14.79 2.46 16.91
CA ARG A 51 -15.89 3.37 16.57
C ARG A 51 -16.19 4.35 17.69
N ILE A 52 -16.18 3.88 18.94
CA ILE A 52 -16.37 4.73 20.12
C ILE A 52 -15.24 5.77 20.20
N ASN A 53 -13.99 5.35 20.04
CA ASN A 53 -12.84 6.25 20.02
C ASN A 53 -12.98 7.31 18.92
N LEU A 54 -13.36 6.91 17.70
CA LEU A 54 -13.57 7.85 16.60
C LEU A 54 -14.73 8.82 16.89
N PHE A 55 -15.80 8.37 17.54
CA PHE A 55 -16.95 9.21 17.90
C PHE A 55 -16.55 10.35 18.85
N PHE A 56 -15.63 10.10 19.78
CA PHE A 56 -15.12 11.11 20.72
C PHE A 56 -14.03 12.03 20.13
N ARG A 57 -13.63 11.85 18.87
CA ARG A 57 -12.77 12.81 18.16
C ARG A 57 -13.63 13.92 17.57
N PHE A 58 -13.61 15.11 18.19
CA PHE A 58 -14.52 16.20 17.81
C PHE A 58 -14.04 17.04 16.62
N SER A 59 -12.73 17.20 16.40
CA SER A 59 -12.19 17.90 15.24
C SER A 59 -11.92 16.96 14.06
N ASN A 60 -11.95 17.50 12.84
CA ASN A 60 -11.66 16.72 11.64
C ASN A 60 -10.19 16.29 11.58
N GLU A 61 -9.28 17.12 12.12
CA GLU A 61 -7.87 16.80 12.28
C GLU A 61 -7.69 15.61 13.22
N ALA A 62 -8.32 15.63 14.40
CA ALA A 62 -8.19 14.52 15.36
C ALA A 62 -8.85 13.23 14.85
N LYS A 63 -9.89 13.34 14.01
CA LYS A 63 -10.46 12.20 13.28
C LYS A 63 -9.49 11.66 12.25
N ALA A 64 -8.87 12.53 11.45
CA ALA A 64 -7.90 12.15 10.43
C ALA A 64 -6.68 11.46 11.06
N ASP A 65 -6.13 12.00 12.16
CA ASP A 65 -5.02 11.39 12.90
C ASP A 65 -5.35 9.96 13.34
N TYR A 66 -6.53 9.79 13.92
CA TYR A 66 -6.97 8.47 14.36
C TYR A 66 -7.28 7.52 13.19
N GLN A 67 -7.78 8.05 12.07
CA GLN A 67 -8.00 7.25 10.86
C GLN A 67 -6.69 6.84 10.18
N ILE A 68 -5.63 7.66 10.25
CA ILE A 68 -4.26 7.29 9.83
C ILE A 68 -3.79 6.09 10.67
N GLU A 69 -3.93 6.16 12.00
CA GLU A 69 -3.58 5.04 12.88
C GLU A 69 -4.35 3.76 12.54
N LEU A 70 -5.63 3.90 12.22
CA LEU A 70 -6.47 2.77 11.82
C LEU A 70 -6.07 2.20 10.46
N ALA A 71 -5.76 3.04 9.46
CA ALA A 71 -5.31 2.59 8.15
C ALA A 71 -4.01 1.78 8.25
N GLU A 72 -3.05 2.28 9.01
CA GLU A 72 -1.82 1.57 9.38
C GLU A 72 -2.11 0.21 10.03
N LYS A 73 -3.02 0.16 11.01
CA LYS A 73 -3.45 -1.09 11.65
C LYS A 73 -4.09 -2.05 10.66
N ARG A 74 -4.91 -1.56 9.72
CA ARG A 74 -5.54 -2.42 8.72
C ARG A 74 -4.52 -3.00 7.73
N LEU A 75 -3.54 -2.22 7.29
CA LEU A 75 -2.45 -2.76 6.45
C LEU A 75 -1.67 -3.85 7.18
N ALA A 76 -1.40 -3.64 8.47
CA ALA A 76 -0.75 -4.65 9.31
C ALA A 76 -1.52 -5.97 9.35
N GLU A 77 -2.85 -5.92 9.44
CA GLU A 77 -3.70 -7.12 9.40
C GLU A 77 -3.62 -7.83 8.05
N VAL A 78 -3.63 -7.08 6.94
CA VAL A 78 -3.45 -7.65 5.59
C VAL A 78 -2.09 -8.35 5.51
N PHE A 79 -1.01 -7.66 5.89
CA PHE A 79 0.33 -8.24 5.89
C PHE A 79 0.40 -9.52 6.74
N TYR A 80 -0.16 -9.48 7.96
CA TYR A 80 -0.19 -10.61 8.87
C TYR A 80 -0.88 -11.84 8.25
N VAL A 81 -2.04 -11.68 7.61
CA VAL A 81 -2.75 -12.83 7.05
C VAL A 81 -2.04 -13.42 5.84
N VAL A 82 -1.38 -12.58 5.02
CA VAL A 82 -0.59 -13.06 3.88
C VAL A 82 0.65 -13.81 4.37
N GLU A 83 1.42 -13.22 5.28
CA GLU A 83 2.65 -13.80 5.83
C GLU A 83 2.38 -15.15 6.53
N ASN A 84 1.26 -15.25 7.24
CA ASN A 84 0.87 -16.46 7.97
C ASN A 84 0.00 -17.43 7.13
N LYS A 85 -0.12 -17.21 5.82
CA LYS A 85 -0.88 -18.06 4.87
C LYS A 85 -2.34 -18.30 5.29
N LYS A 86 -2.96 -17.29 5.92
CA LYS A 86 -4.34 -17.32 6.41
C LYS A 86 -5.32 -16.85 5.32
N GLY A 87 -5.39 -17.62 4.23
CA GLY A 87 -6.14 -17.29 3.00
C GLY A 87 -7.60 -16.86 3.24
N ASP A 88 -8.30 -17.55 4.15
CA ASP A 88 -9.72 -17.29 4.48
C ASP A 88 -9.99 -15.86 4.96
N PHE A 89 -8.96 -15.15 5.41
CA PHE A 89 -9.07 -13.79 5.95
C PHE A 89 -8.55 -12.71 5.00
N VAL A 90 -8.03 -13.07 3.82
CA VAL A 90 -7.49 -12.10 2.85
C VAL A 90 -8.59 -11.16 2.37
N GLU A 91 -9.76 -11.69 2.01
CA GLU A 91 -10.90 -10.87 1.56
C GLU A 91 -11.39 -9.91 2.65
N GLU A 92 -11.57 -10.41 3.88
CA GLU A 92 -12.01 -9.56 4.99
C GLU A 92 -11.00 -8.44 5.29
N THR A 93 -9.71 -8.76 5.33
CA THR A 93 -8.67 -7.80 5.69
C THR A 93 -8.48 -6.71 4.62
N THR A 94 -8.44 -7.09 3.34
CA THR A 94 -8.34 -6.15 2.20
C THR A 94 -9.58 -5.26 2.06
N SER A 95 -10.78 -5.83 2.18
CA SER A 95 -12.04 -5.07 2.20
C SER A 95 -12.08 -4.03 3.33
N ARG A 96 -11.60 -4.39 4.53
CA ARG A 96 -11.53 -3.43 5.64
C ARG A 96 -10.45 -2.38 5.40
N TYR A 97 -9.27 -2.78 4.93
CA TYR A 97 -8.20 -1.84 4.63
C TYR A 97 -8.65 -0.74 3.67
N SER A 98 -9.22 -1.11 2.51
CA SER A 98 -9.77 -0.16 1.55
C SER A 98 -10.87 0.73 2.15
N THR A 99 -11.77 0.16 2.97
CA THR A 99 -12.81 0.94 3.66
C THR A 99 -12.23 2.04 4.55
N TYR A 100 -11.19 1.75 5.34
CA TYR A 100 -10.59 2.75 6.24
C TYR A 100 -9.76 3.79 5.49
N LEU A 101 -9.08 3.40 4.41
CA LEU A 101 -8.43 4.36 3.51
C LEU A 101 -9.43 5.32 2.85
N GLY A 102 -10.56 4.81 2.38
CA GLY A 102 -11.62 5.65 1.80
C GLY A 102 -12.15 6.68 2.81
N ARG A 103 -12.39 6.26 4.06
CA ARG A 103 -12.85 7.16 5.14
C ARG A 103 -11.83 8.23 5.51
N LEU A 104 -10.56 7.87 5.57
CA LEU A 104 -9.47 8.83 5.80
C LEU A 104 -9.42 9.86 4.67
N THR A 105 -9.42 9.38 3.44
CA THR A 105 -9.37 10.22 2.24
C THR A 105 -10.56 11.17 2.18
N GLU A 106 -11.77 10.68 2.47
CA GLU A 106 -12.99 11.50 2.55
C GLU A 106 -12.88 12.58 3.63
N THR A 107 -12.36 12.24 4.82
CA THR A 107 -12.22 13.19 5.93
C THR A 107 -11.24 14.31 5.57
N ILE A 108 -10.08 13.97 4.99
CA ILE A 108 -9.07 14.93 4.55
C ILE A 108 -9.59 15.80 3.42
N THR A 109 -10.20 15.21 2.40
CA THR A 109 -10.62 15.92 1.19
C THR A 109 -11.82 16.82 1.43
N LYS A 110 -12.86 16.34 2.12
CA LYS A 110 -14.04 17.15 2.42
C LYS A 110 -13.75 18.30 3.38
N SER A 111 -12.84 18.08 4.34
CA SER A 111 -12.48 19.09 5.33
C SER A 111 -11.30 19.96 4.90
N LYS A 112 -10.72 19.71 3.71
CA LYS A 112 -9.55 20.43 3.16
C LYS A 112 -8.37 20.51 4.14
N LEU A 113 -8.01 19.37 4.75
CA LEU A 113 -6.95 19.29 5.75
C LEU A 113 -5.56 19.32 5.11
N SER A 114 -5.13 20.47 4.57
CA SER A 114 -3.84 20.61 3.89
C SER A 114 -2.64 20.29 4.81
N ASN A 115 -2.78 20.49 6.12
CA ASN A 115 -1.77 20.12 7.12
C ASN A 115 -1.57 18.60 7.27
N LYS A 116 -2.50 17.78 6.77
CA LYS A 116 -2.43 16.30 6.79
C LYS A 116 -1.97 15.71 5.46
N LYS A 117 -1.87 16.53 4.41
CA LYS A 117 -1.58 16.10 3.03
C LYS A 117 -0.29 15.29 2.93
N GLU A 118 0.83 15.91 3.32
CA GLU A 118 2.16 15.30 3.15
C GLU A 118 2.32 14.01 3.96
N GLU A 119 1.88 14.03 5.22
CA GLU A 119 1.88 12.86 6.10
C GLU A 119 1.10 11.69 5.47
N THR A 120 -0.08 11.98 4.94
CA THR A 120 -0.95 10.96 4.36
C THR A 120 -0.42 10.43 3.03
N LEU A 121 0.15 11.29 2.17
CA LEU A 121 0.77 10.85 0.91
C LEU A 121 1.96 9.93 1.18
N LYS A 122 2.81 10.28 2.14
CA LYS A 122 3.93 9.43 2.56
C LYS A 122 3.45 8.08 3.13
N MET A 123 2.41 8.10 3.95
CA MET A 123 1.79 6.87 4.47
C MET A 123 1.30 5.98 3.33
N LEU A 124 0.59 6.55 2.35
CA LEU A 124 0.09 5.84 1.18
C LEU A 124 1.21 5.25 0.31
N ASP A 125 2.34 5.94 0.18
CA ASP A 125 3.51 5.41 -0.55
C ASP A 125 4.14 4.21 0.15
N ASN A 126 4.26 4.27 1.48
CA ASN A 126 4.70 3.12 2.27
C ASN A 126 3.73 1.95 2.12
N HIS A 127 2.43 2.22 2.21
CA HIS A 127 1.40 1.18 2.06
C HIS A 127 1.46 0.53 0.68
N LYS A 128 1.61 1.32 -0.39
CA LYS A 128 1.74 0.81 -1.75
C LYS A 128 2.97 -0.09 -1.90
N SER A 129 4.09 0.33 -1.32
CA SER A 129 5.33 -0.46 -1.33
C SER A 129 5.13 -1.82 -0.66
N VAL A 130 4.44 -1.86 0.48
CA VAL A 130 4.10 -3.12 1.16
C VAL A 130 3.16 -3.97 0.32
N LEU A 131 2.09 -3.40 -0.22
CA LEU A 131 1.12 -4.15 -1.01
C LEU A 131 1.75 -4.73 -2.29
N ASN A 132 2.64 -3.99 -2.95
CA ASN A 132 3.40 -4.47 -4.11
C ASN A 132 4.31 -5.67 -3.80
N GLU A 133 4.72 -5.83 -2.55
CA GLU A 133 5.51 -6.99 -2.12
C GLU A 133 4.61 -8.16 -1.72
N ILE A 134 3.52 -7.92 -0.97
CA ILE A 134 2.62 -9.01 -0.57
C ILE A 134 1.81 -9.59 -1.75
N VAL A 135 1.53 -8.81 -2.80
CA VAL A 135 0.79 -9.30 -3.97
C VAL A 135 1.53 -10.42 -4.70
N LYS A 136 2.87 -10.44 -4.60
CA LYS A 136 3.74 -11.47 -5.20
C LYS A 136 3.57 -12.86 -4.59
N TYR A 137 2.94 -12.97 -3.43
CA TYR A 137 2.64 -14.25 -2.78
C TYR A 137 1.43 -14.97 -3.39
N PHE A 138 0.69 -14.31 -4.28
CA PHE A 138 -0.48 -14.86 -4.95
C PHE A 138 -0.20 -15.08 -6.44
N GLU A 139 -0.79 -16.14 -7.01
CA GLU A 139 -0.75 -16.35 -8.45
C GLU A 139 -1.41 -15.17 -9.18
N ALA A 140 -0.75 -14.67 -10.23
CA ALA A 140 -1.24 -13.54 -10.99
C ALA A 140 -2.67 -13.78 -11.52
N ASN A 141 -3.54 -12.78 -11.37
CA ASN A 141 -4.97 -12.84 -11.73
C ASN A 141 -5.83 -13.82 -10.91
N SER A 142 -5.29 -14.44 -9.86
CA SER A 142 -6.12 -15.17 -8.88
C SER A 142 -7.05 -14.21 -8.11
N GLY A 143 -8.07 -14.76 -7.43
CA GLY A 143 -8.99 -13.96 -6.62
C GLY A 143 -8.28 -13.13 -5.55
N PHE A 144 -7.36 -13.72 -4.78
CA PHE A 144 -6.58 -13.00 -3.76
C PHE A 144 -5.62 -11.97 -4.37
N TRP A 145 -5.02 -12.28 -5.52
CA TRP A 145 -4.22 -11.31 -6.26
C TRP A 145 -5.05 -10.09 -6.65
N LEU A 146 -6.27 -10.28 -7.18
CA LEU A 146 -7.16 -9.20 -7.58
C LEU A 146 -7.59 -8.31 -6.40
N LEU A 147 -7.79 -8.90 -5.22
CA LEU A 147 -8.14 -8.15 -4.01
C LEU A 147 -6.99 -7.22 -3.57
N VAL A 148 -5.76 -7.72 -3.52
CA VAL A 148 -4.58 -6.90 -3.17
C VAL A 148 -4.28 -5.89 -4.28
N GLN A 149 -4.43 -6.27 -5.55
CA GLN A 149 -4.27 -5.35 -6.68
C GLN A 149 -5.29 -4.21 -6.65
N HIS A 150 -6.53 -4.49 -6.24
CA HIS A 150 -7.54 -3.46 -6.04
C HIS A 150 -7.12 -2.44 -4.98
N ASP A 151 -6.53 -2.91 -3.88
CA ASP A 151 -6.01 -2.03 -2.82
C ASP A 151 -4.86 -1.15 -3.30
N ILE A 152 -3.92 -1.72 -4.10
CA ILE A 152 -2.84 -0.97 -4.75
C ILE A 152 -3.41 0.14 -5.65
N ASN A 153 -4.40 -0.20 -6.49
CA ASN A 153 -5.03 0.76 -7.39
C ASN A 153 -5.81 1.84 -6.63
N SER A 154 -6.44 1.47 -5.51
CA SER A 154 -7.18 2.40 -4.66
C SER A 154 -6.26 3.45 -4.04
N ILE A 155 -5.03 3.09 -3.67
CA ILE A 155 -4.03 4.04 -3.19
C ILE A 155 -3.78 5.14 -4.24
N ASP A 156 -3.58 4.79 -5.50
CA ASP A 156 -3.32 5.79 -6.56
C ASP A 156 -4.49 6.75 -6.74
N ILE A 157 -5.71 6.23 -6.67
CA ILE A 157 -6.94 7.04 -6.71
C ILE A 157 -6.98 8.01 -5.54
N TYR A 158 -6.72 7.54 -4.31
CA TYR A 158 -6.77 8.37 -3.11
C TYR A 158 -5.64 9.40 -3.05
N LYS A 159 -4.42 9.04 -3.47
CA LYS A 159 -3.33 10.00 -3.64
C LYS A 159 -3.72 11.14 -4.57
N SER A 160 -4.28 10.82 -5.75
CA SER A 160 -4.72 11.84 -6.70
C SER A 160 -5.81 12.77 -6.13
N GLN A 161 -6.68 12.26 -5.25
CA GLN A 161 -7.69 13.09 -4.57
C GLN A 161 -7.05 14.03 -3.54
N ILE A 162 -6.11 13.52 -2.73
CA ILE A 162 -5.40 14.29 -1.70
C ILE A 162 -4.43 15.30 -2.32
N GLU A 163 -3.87 15.04 -3.50
CA GLU A 163 -3.02 16.00 -4.20
C GLU A 163 -3.76 17.26 -4.62
N LYS A 164 -5.09 17.19 -4.78
CA LYS A 164 -5.95 18.30 -5.24
C LYS A 164 -6.44 19.22 -4.12
N ILE A 165 -6.21 18.87 -2.84
CA ILE A 165 -6.46 19.79 -1.71
C ILE A 165 -5.29 20.74 -1.49
#